data_AF-A0AA39KI29-F1
#
_entry.id   AF-A0AA39KI29-F1
#
_cell.length_a   1.000
_cell.length_b   1.000
_cell.length_c   1.000
_cell.angle_alpha   90.00
_cell.angle_beta   90.00
_cell.angle_gamma   90.00
#
_symmetry.space_group_name_H-M   'P 1'
#
loop_
_entity.id
_entity.type
_entity.pdbx_description
1 polymer ?
#
loop_
_entity_poly.entity_id
_entity_poly.type
_entity_poly.pdbx_seq_one_letter_code
_entity_poly.pdbx_strand_id
1 'polypeptide(L)'
;IKDFINLHPEFVAENNALDFLSNDGGTTYNLCHFWSNFEIADMNFCRGPAYTAVFDYLESQGGFYYERWGDAPVHSIAAALFANKDQIHVFDEIGYEHFPYTHCPRDEETWRRGMCTCEREQSFGERFFRCLSSVF
;
A
#
# COMPACT_ATOMS: atom_id res chain seq x y z
N ILE A 1 -4.03 6.80 13.93
CA ILE A 1 -2.90 5.88 13.65
C ILE A 1 -1.71 6.12 14.57
N LYS A 2 -1.13 7.32 14.64
CA LYS A 2 0.00 7.58 15.56
C LYS A 2 -0.31 7.25 17.02
N ASP A 3 -1.50 7.63 17.47
CA ASP A 3 -1.93 7.30 18.83
C ASP A 3 -2.10 5.78 19.00
N PHE A 4 -2.58 5.07 17.97
CA PHE A 4 -2.69 3.62 17.98
C PHE A 4 -1.32 2.94 18.12
N ILE A 5 -0.32 3.35 17.34
CA ILE A 5 1.04 2.75 17.44
C ILE A 5 1.72 3.09 18.77
N ASN A 6 1.40 4.22 19.39
CA ASN A 6 1.88 4.54 20.73
C ASN A 6 1.24 3.65 21.81
N LEU A 7 -0.02 3.26 21.62
CA LEU A 7 -0.75 2.37 22.52
C LEU A 7 -0.40 0.89 22.29
N HIS A 8 -0.08 0.53 21.05
CA HIS A 8 0.22 -0.84 20.61
C HIS A 8 1.54 -0.93 19.84
N PRO A 9 2.69 -0.58 20.46
CA PRO A 9 3.99 -0.67 19.80
C PRO A 9 4.35 -2.12 19.42
N GLU A 10 3.79 -3.12 20.10
CA GLU A 10 4.01 -4.54 19.83
C GLU A 10 3.56 -5.01 18.43
N PHE A 11 2.65 -4.27 17.78
CA PHE A 11 2.20 -4.60 16.43
C PHE A 11 3.07 -4.01 15.33
N VAL A 12 3.93 -3.04 15.65
CA VAL A 12 4.80 -2.40 14.66
C VAL A 12 5.96 -3.34 14.34
N ALA A 13 6.06 -3.76 13.08
CA ALA A 13 7.15 -4.63 12.64
C ALA A 13 8.49 -3.86 12.68
N GLU A 14 9.58 -4.51 13.11
CA GLU A 14 10.91 -3.88 13.16
C GLU A 14 11.41 -3.51 11.75
N ASN A 15 11.16 -4.37 10.76
CA ASN A 15 11.51 -4.17 9.35
C ASN A 15 10.29 -3.74 8.54
N ASN A 16 9.53 -2.77 9.04
CA ASN A 16 8.35 -2.23 8.37
C ASN A 16 8.72 -1.34 7.17
N ALA A 17 7.71 -0.86 6.45
CA ALA A 17 7.83 0.06 5.32
C ALA A 17 7.38 1.49 5.68
N LEU A 18 7.75 2.02 6.85
CA LEU A 18 7.35 3.39 7.27
C LEU A 18 7.74 4.47 6.26
N ASP A 19 8.88 4.32 5.58
CA ASP A 19 9.36 5.25 4.56
C ASP A 19 8.44 5.32 3.34
N PHE A 20 7.61 4.31 3.11
CA PHE A 20 6.52 4.36 2.13
C PHE A 20 5.47 5.42 2.50
N LEU A 21 5.10 5.46 3.78
CA LEU A 21 4.02 6.31 4.31
C LEU A 21 4.51 7.71 4.69
N SER A 22 5.80 7.92 4.87
CA SER A 22 6.32 9.14 5.49
C SER A 22 7.71 9.49 5.00
N ASN A 23 7.94 10.77 4.71
CA ASN A 23 9.24 11.29 4.28
C ASN A 23 10.07 11.88 5.44
N ASP A 24 9.53 11.86 6.67
CA ASP A 24 10.08 12.53 7.85
C ASP A 24 10.03 11.63 9.10
N GLY A 25 10.23 10.32 8.89
CA GLY A 25 10.33 9.32 9.96
C GLY A 25 9.04 9.10 10.74
N GLY A 26 7.89 9.24 10.08
CA GLY A 26 6.57 9.10 10.70
C GLY A 26 6.03 10.39 11.32
N THR A 27 6.65 11.55 11.07
CA THR A 27 6.16 12.85 11.59
C THR A 27 4.96 13.37 10.81
N THR A 28 4.86 13.11 9.52
CA THR A 28 3.69 13.40 8.68
C THR A 28 3.42 12.25 7.71
N TYR A 29 2.16 12.10 7.31
CA TYR A 29 1.76 11.15 6.28
C TYR A 29 1.94 11.81 4.90
N ASN A 30 2.72 11.18 4.02
CA ASN A 30 3.02 11.68 2.68
C ASN A 30 1.88 11.41 1.66
N LEU A 31 0.77 10.80 2.11
CA LEU A 31 -0.42 10.42 1.35
C LEU A 31 -0.25 9.23 0.39
N CYS A 32 0.90 8.56 0.39
CA CYS A 32 1.15 7.38 -0.42
C CYS A 32 0.40 6.15 0.11
N HIS A 33 -0.25 5.44 -0.80
CA HIS A 33 -0.98 4.21 -0.53
C HIS A 33 -1.01 3.33 -1.78
N PHE A 34 -1.07 2.01 -1.58
CA PHE A 34 -1.37 1.04 -2.61
C PHE A 34 -2.83 1.15 -3.03
N TRP A 35 -3.10 0.83 -4.29
CA TRP A 35 -4.41 0.95 -4.89
C TRP A 35 -5.23 -0.32 -4.70
N SER A 36 -6.16 -0.31 -3.75
CA SER A 36 -6.89 -1.51 -3.32
C SER A 36 -7.86 -2.10 -4.35
N ASN A 37 -8.11 -1.41 -5.46
CA ASN A 37 -8.86 -1.98 -6.58
C ASN A 37 -8.14 -3.19 -7.20
N PHE A 38 -6.82 -3.32 -7.01
CA PHE A 38 -6.06 -4.54 -7.31
C PHE A 38 -5.22 -4.96 -6.11
N GLU A 39 -5.60 -6.06 -5.48
CA GLU A 39 -4.86 -6.66 -4.36
C GLU A 39 -4.79 -8.18 -4.52
N ILE A 40 -3.59 -8.73 -4.34
CA ILE A 40 -3.37 -10.15 -4.09
C ILE A 40 -2.75 -10.23 -2.71
N ALA A 41 -3.55 -10.55 -1.70
CA ALA A 41 -3.15 -10.50 -0.30
C ALA A 41 -3.44 -11.81 0.43
N ASP A 42 -2.64 -12.11 1.45
CA ASP A 42 -2.93 -13.21 2.38
C ASP A 42 -3.99 -12.76 3.40
N MET A 43 -5.15 -13.41 3.36
CA MET A 43 -6.25 -13.13 4.28
C MET A 43 -5.89 -13.39 5.75
N ASN A 44 -4.86 -14.17 6.06
CA ASN A 44 -4.39 -14.34 7.43
C ASN A 44 -3.82 -13.05 8.01
N PHE A 45 -3.25 -12.17 7.18
CA PHE A 45 -2.83 -10.84 7.61
C PHE A 45 -4.05 -10.01 8.06
N CYS A 46 -5.09 -9.95 7.23
CA CYS A 46 -6.30 -9.19 7.52
C CYS A 46 -7.12 -9.75 8.70
N ARG A 47 -7.00 -11.06 8.98
CA ARG A 47 -7.60 -11.72 10.15
C ARG A 47 -6.69 -11.70 11.37
N GLY A 48 -5.48 -11.18 11.23
CA GLY A 48 -4.47 -11.14 12.28
C GLY A 48 -4.80 -10.11 13.35
N PRO A 49 -4.26 -10.28 14.57
CA PRO A 49 -4.58 -9.43 15.71
C PRO A 49 -4.25 -7.95 15.48
N ALA A 50 -3.13 -7.65 14.81
CA ALA A 50 -2.72 -6.27 14.50
C ALA A 50 -3.73 -5.57 13.58
N TYR A 51 -4.17 -6.24 12.51
CA TYR A 51 -5.12 -5.66 11.56
C TYR A 51 -6.51 -5.47 12.18
N THR A 52 -7.01 -6.48 12.91
CA THR A 52 -8.29 -6.36 13.63
C THR A 52 -8.25 -5.22 14.64
N ALA A 53 -7.18 -5.11 15.44
CA ALA A 53 -7.05 -4.06 16.43
C ALA A 53 -7.01 -2.65 15.81
N VAL A 54 -6.26 -2.44 14.72
CA VAL A 54 -6.23 -1.12 14.06
C VAL A 54 -7.57 -0.79 13.43
N PHE A 55 -8.26 -1.78 12.85
CA PHE A 55 -9.56 -1.57 12.23
C PHE A 55 -10.61 -1.17 13.27
N ASP A 56 -10.68 -1.89 14.39
CA ASP A 56 -11.58 -1.58 15.51
C ASP A 56 -11.30 -0.18 16.09
N TYR A 57 -10.02 0.18 16.22
CA TYR A 57 -9.61 1.52 16.64
C TYR A 57 -10.09 2.60 15.65
N LEU A 58 -9.91 2.40 14.34
CA LEU A 58 -10.32 3.35 13.32
C LEU A 58 -11.84 3.50 13.24
N GLU A 59 -12.58 2.40 13.33
CA GLU A 59 -14.04 2.41 13.41
C GLU A 59 -14.51 3.24 14.61
N SER A 60 -13.87 3.08 15.78
CA SER A 60 -14.22 3.85 16.97
C SER A 60 -13.94 5.36 16.85
N GLN A 61 -13.05 5.78 15.93
CA GLN A 61 -12.81 7.20 15.65
C GLN A 61 -13.88 7.81 14.73
N GLY A 62 -14.67 6.98 14.04
CA GLY A 62 -15.76 7.43 13.16
C GLY A 62 -15.31 8.10 11.85
N GLY A 63 -14.03 8.09 11.51
CA GLY A 63 -13.49 8.75 10.31
C GLY A 63 -13.99 8.15 8.99
N PHE A 64 -14.50 6.91 9.00
CA PHE A 64 -15.21 6.35 7.85
C PHE A 64 -16.50 7.12 7.50
N TYR A 65 -17.16 7.74 8.49
CA TYR A 65 -18.44 8.44 8.32
C TYR A 65 -18.30 9.96 8.40
N TYR A 66 -17.49 10.45 9.36
CA TYR A 66 -17.28 11.88 9.56
C TYR A 66 -16.25 12.47 8.59
N GLU A 67 -15.41 11.61 8.01
CA GLU A 67 -14.51 11.96 6.92
C GLU A 67 -14.82 11.06 5.70
N ARG A 68 -13.79 10.64 4.97
CA ARG A 68 -13.93 9.72 3.83
C ARG A 68 -12.71 8.81 3.75
N TRP A 69 -12.40 8.13 4.85
CA TRP A 69 -11.31 7.15 4.88
C TRP A 69 -11.62 6.01 3.92
N GLY A 70 -10.81 5.92 2.86
CA GLY A 70 -10.88 4.80 1.92
C GLY A 70 -10.21 3.57 2.50
N ASP A 71 -10.61 2.41 2.02
CA ASP A 71 -9.96 1.12 2.31
C ASP A 71 -8.50 1.12 1.84
N ALA A 72 -8.20 1.69 0.66
CA ALA A 72 -6.84 1.76 0.11
C ALA A 72 -5.78 2.34 1.09
N PRO A 73 -5.94 3.55 1.65
CA PRO A 73 -5.01 4.04 2.66
C PRO A 73 -5.03 3.24 3.97
N VAL A 74 -6.17 2.68 4.39
CA VAL A 74 -6.24 1.85 5.60
C VAL A 74 -5.44 0.56 5.46
N HIS A 75 -5.65 -0.18 4.37
CA HIS A 75 -4.90 -1.39 4.03
C HIS A 75 -3.40 -1.10 3.92
N SER A 76 -3.06 -0.01 3.24
CA SER A 76 -1.68 0.40 3.01
C SER A 76 -0.95 0.75 4.29
N ILE A 77 -1.58 1.52 5.18
CA ILE A 77 -1.00 1.87 6.49
C ILE A 77 -0.81 0.61 7.33
N ALA A 78 -1.79 -0.29 7.37
CA ALA A 78 -1.68 -1.52 8.12
C ALA A 78 -0.55 -2.43 7.57
N ALA A 79 -0.52 -2.65 6.26
CA ALA A 79 0.51 -3.46 5.62
C ALA A 79 1.91 -2.87 5.85
N ALA A 80 2.07 -1.57 5.61
CA ALA A 80 3.37 -0.92 5.72
C ALA A 80 3.87 -0.77 7.15
N LEU A 81 3.02 -0.86 8.19
CA LEU A 81 3.46 -0.79 9.59
C LEU A 81 3.56 -2.15 10.29
N PHE A 82 2.67 -3.10 9.95
CA PHE A 82 2.50 -4.33 10.72
C PHE A 82 3.00 -5.59 9.99
N ALA A 83 3.27 -5.51 8.69
CA ALA A 83 4.01 -6.53 7.96
C ALA A 83 5.49 -6.13 7.85
N ASN A 84 6.38 -7.11 7.75
CA ASN A 84 7.74 -6.83 7.31
C ASN A 84 7.72 -6.46 5.82
N LYS A 85 8.61 -5.55 5.41
CA LYS A 85 8.66 -5.03 4.03
C LYS A 85 8.85 -6.13 2.98
N ASP A 86 9.55 -7.22 3.32
CA ASP A 86 9.79 -8.38 2.44
C ASP A 86 8.54 -9.24 2.23
N GLN A 87 7.48 -8.99 3.00
CA GLN A 87 6.16 -9.60 2.81
C GLN A 87 5.26 -8.76 1.88
N ILE A 88 5.71 -7.56 1.47
CA ILE A 88 4.99 -6.69 0.54
C ILE A 88 5.61 -6.85 -0.84
N HIS A 89 4.78 -7.12 -1.84
CA HIS A 89 5.23 -7.34 -3.21
C HIS A 89 4.55 -6.39 -4.19
N VAL A 90 5.35 -5.79 -5.08
CA VAL A 90 4.86 -4.99 -6.20
C VAL A 90 5.05 -5.81 -7.46
N PHE A 91 3.93 -6.13 -8.11
CA PHE A 91 3.89 -6.92 -9.34
C PHE A 91 4.21 -6.06 -10.56
N ASP A 92 5.50 -5.84 -10.84
CA ASP A 92 5.96 -5.10 -12.01
C ASP A 92 5.63 -5.82 -13.35
N GLU A 93 5.36 -7.12 -13.29
CA GLU A 93 5.08 -7.98 -14.44
C GLU A 93 3.61 -8.03 -14.86
N ILE A 94 2.68 -7.55 -14.03
CA ILE A 94 1.24 -7.63 -14.32
C ILE A 94 0.77 -6.32 -14.98
N GLY A 95 0.37 -6.39 -16.26
CA GLY A 95 -0.37 -5.31 -16.89
C GLY A 95 -1.79 -5.19 -16.32
N TYR A 96 -2.14 -4.01 -15.79
CA TYR A 96 -3.43 -3.78 -15.15
C TYR A 96 -3.92 -2.36 -15.42
N GLU A 97 -5.22 -2.21 -15.65
CA GLU A 97 -5.86 -0.91 -15.86
C GLU A 97 -7.08 -0.76 -14.96
N HIS A 98 -7.12 0.36 -14.25
CA HIS A 98 -8.30 0.87 -13.59
C HIS A 98 -8.37 2.37 -13.82
N PHE A 99 -9.32 2.81 -14.65
CA PHE A 99 -9.44 4.20 -15.08
C PHE A 99 -9.28 5.19 -13.90
N PRO A 100 -8.48 6.27 -14.04
CA PRO A 100 -7.76 6.70 -15.24
C PRO A 100 -6.31 6.18 -15.36
N TYR A 101 -5.93 5.16 -14.58
CA TYR A 101 -4.53 4.73 -14.49
C TYR A 101 -4.31 3.32 -15.01
N THR A 102 -3.14 3.16 -15.61
CA THR A 102 -2.66 1.90 -16.17
C THR A 102 -1.28 1.61 -15.59
N HIS A 103 -1.08 0.41 -15.06
CA HIS A 103 0.23 -0.17 -14.82
C HIS A 103 0.57 -1.06 -16.02
N CYS A 104 1.70 -0.78 -16.69
CA CYS A 104 2.17 -1.56 -17.83
C CYS A 104 3.61 -2.00 -17.57
N PRO A 105 3.94 -3.30 -17.74
CA PRO A 105 5.30 -3.81 -17.55
C PRO A 105 6.31 -3.04 -18.40
N ARG A 106 7.35 -2.49 -17.75
CA ARG A 106 8.36 -1.65 -18.40
C ARG A 106 9.39 -2.47 -19.17
N ASP A 107 9.80 -3.59 -18.57
CA ASP A 107 10.75 -4.51 -19.16
C ASP A 107 10.18 -5.11 -20.46
N GLU A 108 10.96 -5.03 -21.54
CA GLU A 108 10.50 -5.42 -22.87
C GLU A 108 10.28 -6.92 -22.98
N GLU A 109 11.12 -7.73 -22.33
CA GLU A 109 10.98 -9.17 -22.34
C GLU A 109 9.67 -9.58 -21.64
N THR A 110 9.42 -9.02 -20.47
CA THR A 110 8.20 -9.25 -19.68
C THR A 110 6.95 -8.79 -20.42
N TRP A 111 6.97 -7.60 -21.02
CA TRP A 111 5.87 -7.07 -21.81
C TRP A 111 5.52 -7.97 -23.00
N ARG A 112 6.54 -8.42 -23.76
CA ARG A 112 6.35 -9.33 -24.90
C ARG A 112 5.86 -10.70 -24.47
N ARG A 113 6.46 -11.26 -23.41
CA ARG A 113 6.09 -12.57 -22.86
C ARG A 113 4.66 -12.59 -22.33
N GLY A 114 4.24 -11.51 -21.67
CA GLY A 114 2.87 -11.32 -21.18
C GLY A 114 1.86 -10.99 -22.28
N MET A 115 2.30 -10.83 -23.54
CA MET A 115 1.47 -10.38 -24.66
C MET A 115 0.69 -9.11 -24.31
N CYS A 116 1.34 -8.18 -23.62
CA CYS A 116 0.70 -6.98 -23.12
C CYS A 116 0.18 -6.10 -24.27
N THR A 117 -0.96 -5.46 -24.05
CA THR A 117 -1.61 -4.56 -25.03
C THR A 117 -1.54 -3.09 -24.64
N CYS A 118 -1.02 -2.78 -23.45
CA CYS A 118 -0.87 -1.43 -22.94
C CYS A 118 0.35 -0.71 -23.54
N GLU A 119 0.25 0.61 -23.66
CA GLU A 119 1.38 1.47 -24.02
C GLU A 119 2.28 1.68 -22.81
N ARG A 120 3.57 1.28 -22.91
CA ARG A 120 4.51 1.32 -21.78
C ARG A 120 4.78 2.76 -21.31
N GLU A 121 4.76 3.70 -22.24
CA GLU A 121 4.96 5.13 -22.02
C GLU A 121 3.77 5.77 -21.27
N GLN A 122 2.58 5.16 -21.36
CA GLN A 122 1.39 5.57 -20.61
C GLN A 122 1.26 4.88 -19.25
N SER A 123 2.17 3.95 -18.92
CA SER A 123 2.20 3.36 -17.58
C SER A 123 2.36 4.49 -16.57
N PHE A 124 1.57 4.43 -15.50
CA PHE A 124 1.54 5.45 -14.45
C PHE A 124 2.91 5.57 -13.78
N GLY A 125 3.75 6.46 -14.34
CA GLY A 125 5.20 6.23 -14.34
C GLY A 125 6.03 7.11 -13.42
N GLU A 126 5.53 8.28 -13.01
CA GLU A 126 6.28 9.18 -12.13
C GLU A 126 5.65 9.39 -10.76
N ARG A 127 4.32 9.44 -10.66
CA ARG A 127 3.64 9.66 -9.36
C ARG A 127 3.62 8.39 -8.51
N PHE A 128 3.35 7.25 -9.13
CA PHE A 128 3.40 5.93 -8.48
C PHE A 128 4.82 5.60 -8.02
N PHE A 129 5.81 5.84 -8.88
CA PHE A 129 7.21 5.59 -8.56
C PHE A 129 7.72 6.45 -7.41
N ARG A 130 7.23 7.68 -7.23
CA ARG A 130 7.60 8.49 -6.04
C ARG A 130 7.12 7.87 -4.73
N CYS A 131 6.01 7.16 -4.74
CA CYS A 131 5.55 6.43 -3.56
C CYS A 131 6.30 5.10 -3.42
N LEU A 132 6.52 4.37 -4.51
CA LEU A 132 7.17 3.06 -4.44
C LEU A 132 8.70 3.11 -4.27
N SER A 133 9.36 4.22 -4.60
CA SER A 133 10.82 4.37 -4.48
C SER A 133 11.32 4.30 -3.03
N SER A 134 10.44 4.40 -2.05
CA SER A 134 10.80 4.23 -0.63
C SER A 134 10.41 2.85 -0.06
N VAL A 135 9.77 1.99 -0.86
CA VAL A 135 9.53 0.58 -0.51
C VAL A 135 10.74 -0.29 -0.89
N PHE A 136 11.47 0.10 -1.94
CA PHE A 136 12.61 -0.63 -2.52
C PHE A 136 13.94 0.11 -2.40
#